data_AF-A0A6A5VTT6-F1
#
_entry.id   AF-A0A6A5VTT6-F1
#
_cell.length_a   1.000
_cell.length_b   1.000
_cell.length_c   1.000
_cell.angle_alpha   90.00
_cell.angle_beta   90.00
_cell.angle_gamma   90.00
#
_symmetry.space_group_name_H-M   'P 1'
#
loop_
_entity.id
_entity.type
_entity.pdbx_description
1 polymer ?
#
loop_
_entity_poly.entity_id
_entity_poly.type
_entity_poly.pdbx_seq_one_letter_code
_entity_poly.pdbx_strand_id
1 'polypeptide(L)'
;MLSIWRTAVPQQCTCATAPSPYLVSPLTPKYGNWAFQYPVSPVAGKRVWNNLIPKGADIVITHGPPLAYLDVSPLTGTHAGCPHLTTALHAARPELFVCGHIHEARGRETVRWDAVNKMYDAPLGVDVGGWFLLERGVLSWVWEWVGWIIGREGGGRRRCW
;
A
#
# COMPACT_ATOMS: atom_id res chain seq x y z
N MET A 1 -14.80 -18.62 1.42
CA MET A 1 -15.79 -17.57 1.80
C MET A 1 -15.23 -16.21 1.38
N LEU A 2 -16.06 -15.31 0.83
CA LEU A 2 -15.61 -14.03 0.24
C LEU A 2 -15.67 -12.88 1.25
N SER A 3 -14.63 -12.03 1.23
CA SER A 3 -14.57 -10.71 1.86
C SER A 3 -14.71 -9.65 0.75
N ILE A 4 -15.56 -8.64 0.95
CA ILE A 4 -15.99 -7.69 -0.10
C ILE A 4 -15.51 -6.28 0.25
N TRP A 5 -14.78 -5.65 -0.66
CA TRP A 5 -14.26 -4.29 -0.54
C TRP A 5 -15.00 -3.35 -1.50
N ARG A 6 -15.64 -2.30 -0.98
CA ARG A 6 -16.39 -1.36 -1.82
C ARG A 6 -15.82 0.04 -1.67
N THR A 7 -15.41 0.66 -2.77
CA THR A 7 -15.00 2.07 -2.76
C THR A 7 -16.21 2.99 -2.97
N ALA A 8 -16.10 4.23 -2.49
CA ALA A 8 -17.16 5.22 -2.53
C ALA A 8 -16.76 6.41 -3.40
N VAL A 9 -16.71 6.24 -4.72
CA VAL A 9 -16.66 7.35 -5.69
C VAL A 9 -17.34 6.91 -6.99
N PRO A 10 -18.27 7.69 -7.57
CA PRO A 10 -18.81 7.40 -8.89
C PRO A 10 -17.84 7.98 -9.94
N GLN A 11 -17.23 7.15 -10.79
CA GLN A 11 -16.53 7.65 -11.98
C GLN A 11 -17.30 7.26 -13.25
N GLN A 12 -17.49 8.24 -14.13
CA GLN A 12 -18.30 8.14 -15.34
C GLN A 12 -17.73 7.11 -16.31
N CYS A 13 -18.58 6.19 -16.75
CA CYS A 13 -18.27 5.17 -17.74
C CYS A 13 -17.95 5.82 -19.10
N THR A 14 -16.70 5.75 -19.55
CA THR A 14 -16.34 6.06 -20.94
C THR A 14 -16.00 4.77 -21.68
N CYS A 15 -16.77 4.50 -22.73
CA CYS A 15 -16.60 3.38 -23.64
C CYS A 15 -15.47 3.68 -24.62
N ALA A 16 -14.23 3.35 -24.26
CA ALA A 16 -13.10 3.37 -25.18
C ALA A 16 -12.21 2.16 -24.91
N THR A 17 -12.32 1.13 -25.77
CA THR A 17 -11.32 0.08 -26.06
C THR A 17 -10.38 -0.30 -24.90
N ALA A 18 -10.93 -0.52 -23.72
CA ALA A 18 -10.16 -0.68 -22.48
C ALA A 18 -9.82 -2.15 -22.24
N PRO A 19 -8.66 -2.45 -21.61
CA PRO A 19 -8.37 -3.79 -21.12
C PRO A 19 -9.51 -4.29 -20.22
N SER A 20 -9.74 -5.61 -20.18
CA SER A 20 -10.90 -6.24 -19.56
C SER A 20 -11.29 -5.58 -18.22
N PRO A 21 -12.58 -5.22 -18.03
CA PRO A 21 -13.03 -4.44 -16.86
C PRO A 21 -12.93 -5.22 -15.54
N TYR A 22 -12.60 -6.50 -15.58
CA TYR A 22 -12.42 -7.33 -14.42
C TYR A 22 -11.14 -8.19 -14.49
N LEU A 23 -10.52 -8.40 -13.34
CA LEU A 23 -9.40 -9.31 -13.14
C LEU A 23 -9.77 -10.38 -12.11
N VAL A 24 -9.40 -11.64 -12.38
CA VAL A 24 -9.51 -12.76 -11.43
C VAL A 24 -8.18 -13.50 -11.36
N SER A 25 -7.63 -13.68 -10.15
CA SER A 25 -6.38 -14.41 -9.94
C SER A 25 -6.46 -15.38 -8.74
N PRO A 26 -6.10 -16.66 -8.90
CA PRO A 26 -6.07 -17.62 -7.79
C PRO A 26 -4.81 -17.48 -6.91
N LEU A 27 -3.87 -16.60 -7.27
CA LEU A 27 -2.56 -16.53 -6.65
C LEU A 27 -2.62 -15.88 -5.26
N THR A 28 -1.87 -16.44 -4.31
CA THR A 28 -1.74 -15.91 -2.94
C THR A 28 -0.32 -16.15 -2.40
N PRO A 29 0.20 -15.31 -1.49
CA PRO A 29 1.42 -15.65 -0.76
C PRO A 29 1.29 -16.99 -0.03
N LYS A 30 2.40 -17.69 0.15
CA LYS A 30 2.42 -18.95 0.90
C LYS A 30 1.96 -18.73 2.34
N TYR A 31 0.86 -19.40 2.69
CA TYR A 31 0.27 -19.46 4.02
C TYR A 31 -0.18 -20.91 4.24
N GLY A 32 0.68 -21.75 4.83
CA GLY A 32 0.51 -23.20 4.85
C GLY A 32 1.02 -23.90 3.59
N ASN A 33 0.30 -24.93 3.14
CA ASN A 33 0.69 -25.79 2.00
C ASN A 33 -0.51 -26.06 1.08
N TRP A 34 -1.06 -25.00 0.48
CA TRP A 34 -2.23 -25.05 -0.41
C TRP A 34 -1.85 -24.78 -1.87
N ALA A 35 -2.79 -25.01 -2.80
CA ALA A 35 -2.59 -24.75 -4.22
C ALA A 35 -2.47 -23.24 -4.54
N PHE A 36 -1.83 -22.93 -5.67
CA PHE A 36 -1.70 -21.56 -6.21
C PHE A 36 -0.93 -20.58 -5.30
N GLN A 37 -0.11 -21.10 -4.40
CA GLN A 37 0.73 -20.29 -3.51
C GLN A 37 2.09 -19.99 -4.14
N TYR A 38 2.56 -18.75 -3.98
CA TYR A 38 3.93 -18.34 -4.33
C TYR A 38 4.76 -18.04 -3.08
N PRO A 39 6.10 -18.17 -3.12
CA PRO A 39 6.96 -17.90 -1.97
C PRO A 39 6.75 -16.49 -1.41
N VAL A 40 6.75 -16.35 -0.08
CA VAL A 40 6.70 -15.04 0.58
C VAL A 40 8.06 -14.35 0.39
N SER A 41 8.21 -13.62 -0.73
CA SER A 41 9.40 -12.81 -0.99
C SER A 41 9.03 -11.57 -1.81
N PRO A 42 9.80 -10.47 -1.68
CA PRO A 42 9.57 -9.28 -2.49
C PRO A 42 9.64 -9.56 -3.99
N VAL A 43 10.58 -10.43 -4.41
CA VAL A 43 10.78 -10.79 -5.81
C VAL A 43 9.57 -11.55 -6.37
N ALA A 44 9.04 -12.53 -5.62
CA ALA A 44 7.89 -13.31 -6.06
C ALA A 44 6.61 -12.45 -6.11
N GLY A 45 6.35 -11.67 -5.06
CA GLY A 45 5.21 -10.76 -5.00
C GLY A 45 5.24 -9.72 -6.13
N LYS A 46 6.40 -9.10 -6.36
CA LYS A 46 6.59 -8.16 -7.47
C LYS A 46 6.37 -8.85 -8.80
N ARG A 47 6.93 -10.03 -9.03
CA ARG A 47 6.76 -10.77 -10.30
C ARG A 47 5.28 -11.08 -10.61
N VAL A 48 4.49 -11.41 -9.59
CA VAL A 48 3.07 -11.73 -9.75
C VAL A 48 2.23 -10.49 -10.01
N TRP A 49 2.37 -9.45 -9.20
CA TRP A 49 1.43 -8.31 -9.22
C TRP A 49 1.88 -7.13 -10.08
N ASN A 50 3.14 -7.09 -10.50
CA ASN A 50 3.65 -6.04 -11.37
C ASN A 50 3.00 -6.16 -12.76
N ASN A 51 2.13 -5.21 -13.09
CA ASN A 51 1.38 -5.12 -14.35
C ASN A 51 0.29 -6.19 -14.57
N LEU A 52 0.00 -7.04 -13.58
CA LEU A 52 -1.08 -8.01 -13.71
C LEU A 52 -2.46 -7.34 -13.73
N ILE A 53 -2.65 -6.34 -12.85
CA ILE A 53 -3.91 -5.59 -12.75
C ILE A 53 -3.93 -4.49 -13.81
N PRO A 54 -4.87 -4.51 -14.77
CA PRO A 54 -5.03 -3.43 -15.72
C PRO A 54 -5.30 -2.09 -15.01
N LYS A 55 -4.78 -1.00 -15.57
CA LYS A 55 -5.13 0.34 -15.08
C LYS A 55 -6.62 0.59 -15.35
N GLY A 56 -7.35 1.03 -14.33
CA GLY A 56 -8.79 1.27 -14.45
C GLY A 56 -9.65 0.00 -14.51
N ALA A 57 -9.16 -1.13 -13.97
CA ALA A 57 -10.02 -2.29 -13.77
C ALA A 57 -11.13 -1.95 -12.76
N ASP A 58 -12.40 -2.21 -13.10
CA ASP A 58 -13.55 -1.93 -12.23
C ASP A 58 -13.63 -2.92 -11.07
N ILE A 59 -13.41 -4.21 -11.37
CA ILE A 59 -13.54 -5.31 -10.41
C ILE A 59 -12.26 -6.14 -10.36
N VAL A 60 -11.68 -6.31 -9.18
CA VAL A 60 -10.51 -7.17 -8.98
C VAL A 60 -10.83 -8.25 -7.96
N ILE A 61 -10.63 -9.50 -8.35
CA ILE A 61 -10.88 -10.67 -7.51
C ILE A 61 -9.56 -11.44 -7.34
N THR A 62 -9.14 -11.64 -6.11
CA THR A 62 -7.95 -12.42 -5.78
C THR A 62 -8.28 -13.51 -4.77
N HIS A 63 -7.50 -14.60 -4.76
CA HIS A 63 -7.66 -15.57 -3.68
C HIS A 63 -7.19 -14.97 -2.35
N GLY A 64 -5.97 -14.42 -2.31
CA GLY A 64 -5.38 -13.82 -1.11
C GLY A 64 -5.69 -12.34 -0.91
N PRO A 65 -5.63 -11.82 0.33
CA PRO A 65 -5.83 -10.41 0.63
C PRO A 65 -4.60 -9.54 0.30
N PRO A 66 -4.78 -8.21 0.11
CA PRO A 66 -3.70 -7.24 0.14
C PRO A 66 -3.20 -7.08 1.58
N LEU A 67 -1.96 -6.60 1.74
CA LEU A 67 -1.44 -6.30 3.08
C LEU A 67 -2.25 -5.16 3.72
N ALA A 68 -2.48 -5.27 5.03
CA ALA A 68 -3.19 -4.33 5.90
C ALA A 68 -4.72 -4.34 5.78
N TYR A 69 -5.27 -5.25 4.97
CA TYR A 69 -6.65 -5.20 4.53
C TYR A 69 -7.30 -6.56 4.62
N LEU A 70 -8.06 -6.78 5.70
CA LEU A 70 -8.69 -8.08 6.02
C LEU A 70 -7.69 -9.26 5.92
N ASP A 71 -6.46 -9.05 6.37
CA ASP A 71 -5.34 -9.98 6.15
C ASP A 71 -4.76 -10.59 7.42
N VAL A 72 -5.27 -10.18 8.59
CA VAL A 72 -4.84 -10.69 9.89
C VAL A 72 -5.67 -11.90 10.27
N SER A 73 -5.03 -13.04 10.53
CA SER A 73 -5.71 -14.14 11.23
C SER A 73 -5.74 -13.82 12.73
N PRO A 74 -6.92 -13.70 13.37
CA PRO A 74 -7.03 -13.51 14.81
C PRO A 74 -6.45 -14.66 15.63
N LEU A 75 -6.30 -15.85 15.03
CA LEU A 75 -5.76 -17.03 15.70
C LEU A 75 -4.25 -16.98 15.85
N THR A 76 -3.54 -16.37 14.89
CA THR A 76 -2.07 -16.29 14.89
C THR A 76 -1.54 -14.87 15.11
N GLY A 77 -2.39 -13.86 14.91
CA GLY A 77 -1.99 -12.44 14.88
C GLY A 77 -1.10 -12.08 13.69
N THR A 78 -0.94 -12.97 12.69
CA THR A 78 -0.03 -12.76 11.58
C THR A 78 -0.74 -12.23 10.35
N HIS A 79 -0.07 -11.35 9.61
CA HIS A 79 -0.50 -10.87 8.30
C HIS A 79 -0.23 -11.92 7.22
N ALA A 80 -1.26 -12.26 6.45
CA ALA A 80 -1.16 -13.12 5.26
C ALA A 80 -1.19 -12.33 3.95
N GLY A 81 -1.37 -11.01 4.02
CA GLY A 81 -1.57 -10.15 2.86
C GLY A 81 -0.29 -9.87 2.09
N CYS A 82 -0.44 -9.54 0.80
CA CYS A 82 0.69 -9.19 -0.06
C CYS A 82 0.88 -7.67 -0.21
N PRO A 83 2.05 -7.10 0.15
CA PRO A 83 2.30 -5.65 -0.03
C PRO A 83 2.30 -5.22 -1.50
N HIS A 84 2.78 -6.09 -2.39
CA HIS A 84 2.82 -5.80 -3.83
C HIS A 84 1.42 -5.76 -4.45
N LEU A 85 0.48 -6.53 -3.88
CA LEU A 85 -0.93 -6.45 -4.26
C LEU A 85 -1.53 -5.12 -3.81
N THR A 86 -1.25 -4.65 -2.59
CA THR A 86 -1.66 -3.33 -2.11
C THR A 86 -1.18 -2.23 -3.05
N THR A 87 0.10 -2.25 -3.44
CA THR A 87 0.66 -1.28 -4.40
C THR A 87 -0.02 -1.35 -5.77
N ALA A 88 -0.31 -2.55 -6.28
CA ALA A 88 -0.99 -2.73 -7.55
C ALA A 88 -2.44 -2.20 -7.51
N LEU A 89 -3.16 -2.40 -6.40
CA LEU A 89 -4.51 -1.87 -6.20
C LEU A 89 -4.53 -0.34 -6.14
N HIS A 90 -3.57 0.29 -5.45
CA HIS A 90 -3.41 1.76 -5.45
C HIS A 90 -3.17 2.33 -6.85
N ALA A 91 -2.48 1.59 -7.71
CA ALA A 91 -2.23 1.99 -9.09
C ALA A 91 -3.45 1.79 -10.00
N ALA A 92 -4.20 0.69 -9.82
CA ALA A 92 -5.36 0.35 -10.64
C ALA A 92 -6.65 1.07 -10.24
N ARG A 93 -6.81 1.36 -8.94
CA ARG A 93 -7.97 2.03 -8.31
C ARG A 93 -9.33 1.39 -8.61
N PRO A 94 -9.52 0.09 -8.33
CA PRO A 94 -10.79 -0.57 -8.61
C PRO A 94 -11.96 -0.02 -7.79
N GLU A 95 -13.17 -0.15 -8.32
CA GLU A 95 -14.41 0.17 -7.62
C GLU A 95 -14.76 -0.91 -6.58
N LEU A 96 -14.50 -2.17 -6.96
CA LEU A 96 -14.75 -3.34 -6.13
C LEU A 96 -13.52 -4.26 -6.12
N PHE A 97 -13.07 -4.59 -4.91
CA PHE A 97 -12.06 -5.62 -4.71
C PHE A 97 -12.66 -6.77 -3.90
N VAL A 98 -12.32 -8.01 -4.22
CA VAL A 98 -12.86 -9.17 -3.53
C VAL A 98 -11.73 -10.15 -3.27
N CYS A 99 -11.58 -10.53 -2.00
CA CYS A 99 -10.56 -11.49 -1.59
C CYS A 99 -11.14 -12.56 -0.67
N GLY A 100 -10.36 -13.60 -0.41
CA GLY A 100 -10.68 -14.61 0.59
C GLY A 100 -9.42 -15.04 1.31
N HIS A 101 -9.18 -16.35 1.33
CA HIS A 101 -8.02 -17.01 1.92
C HIS A 101 -7.99 -17.02 3.45
N ILE A 102 -8.25 -15.89 4.10
CA ILE A 102 -8.28 -15.79 5.57
C ILE A 102 -9.73 -15.81 6.04
N HIS A 103 -10.16 -16.99 6.49
CA HIS A 103 -11.57 -17.24 6.84
C HIS A 103 -12.01 -16.41 8.05
N GLU A 104 -11.08 -16.16 8.95
CA GLU A 104 -11.27 -15.44 10.19
C GLU A 104 -11.33 -13.92 9.99
N ALA A 105 -10.75 -13.42 8.89
CA ALA A 105 -10.77 -12.01 8.52
C ALA A 105 -11.95 -11.66 7.58
N ARG A 106 -13.06 -12.39 7.69
CA ARG A 106 -14.27 -12.11 6.92
C ARG A 106 -14.78 -10.71 7.27
N GLY A 107 -14.90 -9.85 6.28
CA GLY A 107 -15.36 -8.48 6.52
C GLY A 107 -15.65 -7.69 5.24
N ARG A 108 -15.97 -6.41 5.47
CA ARG A 108 -16.02 -5.39 4.43
C ARG A 108 -15.31 -4.14 4.93
N GLU A 109 -14.59 -3.48 4.04
CA GLU A 109 -13.99 -2.18 4.29
C GLU A 109 -14.25 -1.25 3.11
N THR A 110 -14.29 0.06 3.41
CA THR A 110 -14.43 1.11 2.41
C THR A 110 -13.15 1.92 2.39
N VAL A 111 -12.52 1.95 1.22
CA VAL A 111 -11.23 2.61 1.03
C VAL A 111 -11.32 3.71 -0.01
N ARG A 112 -10.53 4.75 0.21
CA ARG A 112 -10.36 5.90 -0.68
C ARG A 112 -8.97 5.84 -1.29
N TRP A 113 -8.91 6.01 -2.61
CA TRP A 113 -7.66 6.07 -3.35
C TRP A 113 -7.05 7.48 -3.32
N ASP A 114 -6.83 8.02 -2.13
CA ASP A 114 -6.23 9.33 -1.92
C ASP A 114 -4.78 9.23 -1.41
N ALA A 115 -4.09 10.38 -1.40
CA ALA A 115 -2.69 10.45 -0.96
C ALA A 115 -2.52 10.07 0.52
N VAL A 116 -3.53 10.34 1.35
CA VAL A 116 -3.49 10.05 2.79
C VAL A 116 -3.51 8.54 3.01
N ASN A 117 -4.44 7.83 2.37
CA ASN A 117 -4.53 6.38 2.46
C ASN A 117 -3.28 5.70 1.90
N LYS A 118 -2.73 6.22 0.80
CA LYS A 118 -1.45 5.74 0.25
C LYS A 118 -0.28 5.93 1.24
N MET A 119 -0.24 7.02 2.00
CA MET A 119 0.78 7.26 3.02
C MET A 119 0.62 6.32 4.23
N TYR A 120 -0.61 5.93 4.59
CA TYR A 120 -0.83 4.94 5.65
C TYR A 120 -0.39 3.53 5.25
N ASP A 121 -0.55 3.16 3.98
CA ASP A 121 -0.20 1.82 3.49
C ASP A 121 1.29 1.65 3.16
N ALA A 122 2.00 2.74 2.85
CA ALA A 122 3.42 2.70 2.45
C ALA A 122 4.39 2.19 3.54
N PRO A 123 4.26 2.57 4.83
CA PRO A 123 5.11 2.05 5.90
C PRO A 123 4.94 0.54 6.15
N LEU A 124 3.76 -0.01 5.86
CA LEU A 124 3.48 -1.44 6.03
C LEU A 124 4.00 -2.26 4.86
N GLY A 125 4.01 -1.69 3.65
CA GLY A 125 4.42 -2.35 2.42
C GLY A 125 5.60 -1.65 1.73
N VAL A 126 6.82 -2.11 2.04
CA VAL A 126 8.02 -1.92 1.19
C VAL A 126 8.31 -0.48 0.75
N ASP A 127 8.41 0.48 1.67
CA ASP A 127 9.22 1.67 1.39
C ASP A 127 10.07 2.09 2.60
N VAL A 128 11.36 1.77 2.50
CA VAL A 128 12.42 2.22 3.41
C VAL A 128 12.59 3.74 3.42
N GLY A 129 11.95 4.48 2.50
CA GLY A 129 12.04 5.93 2.40
C GLY A 129 11.51 6.71 3.61
N GLY A 130 10.53 6.18 4.34
CA GLY A 130 9.96 6.86 5.51
C GLY A 130 10.98 7.03 6.65
N TRP A 131 11.83 6.02 6.86
CA TRP A 131 12.88 6.08 7.86
C TRP A 131 13.97 7.09 7.50
N PHE A 132 14.35 7.17 6.22
CA PHE A 132 15.32 8.15 5.72
C PHE A 132 14.83 9.60 5.86
N LEU A 133 13.53 9.85 5.74
CA LEU A 133 12.95 11.18 5.93
C LEU A 133 12.93 11.59 7.41
N LEU A 134 12.62 10.66 8.31
CA LEU A 134 12.68 10.89 9.75
C LEU A 134 14.13 11.13 10.21
N GLU A 135 15.07 10.32 9.74
CA GLU A 135 16.49 10.48 10.05
C GLU A 135 17.01 11.86 9.60
N ARG A 136 16.73 12.26 8.35
CA ARG A 136 17.12 13.58 7.83
C ARG A 136 16.46 14.74 8.59
N GLY A 137 15.20 14.59 8.98
CA GLY A 137 14.50 15.57 9.80
C GLY A 137 15.15 15.75 11.18
N VAL A 138 15.48 14.64 11.85
CA VAL A 138 16.15 14.66 13.16
C VAL A 138 17.56 15.23 13.03
N LEU A 139 18.34 14.83 12.02
CA LEU A 139 19.70 15.34 11.80
C LEU A 139 19.72 16.84 11.51
N SER A 140 18.77 17.34 10.71
CA SER A 140 18.63 18.79 10.44
C SER A 140 18.30 19.55 11.72
N TRP A 141 17.36 19.05 12.52
CA TRP A 141 16.96 19.68 13.78
C TRP A 141 18.11 19.70 14.80
N VAL A 142 18.85 18.59 14.93
CA VAL A 142 20.04 18.50 15.78
C VAL A 142 21.12 19.48 15.31
N TRP A 143 21.33 19.61 13.99
CA TRP A 143 22.33 20.53 13.44
C TRP A 143 22.00 22.01 13.72
N GLU A 144 20.73 22.40 13.59
CA GLU A 144 20.29 23.74 13.97
C GLU A 144 20.44 24.01 15.47
N TRP A 145 20.07 23.03 16.29
CA TRP A 145 20.19 23.13 17.75
C TRP A 145 21.66 23.22 18.21
N VAL A 146 22.54 22.42 17.61
CA VAL A 146 24.00 22.49 17.83
C VAL A 146 24.55 23.84 17.36
N GLY A 147 24.10 24.35 16.21
CA GLY A 147 24.49 25.67 15.71
C GLY A 147 24.04 26.83 16.62
N TRP A 148 22.91 26.67 17.31
CA TRP A 148 22.44 27.60 18.34
C TRP A 148 23.30 27.53 19.61
N ILE A 149 23.61 26.32 20.11
CA ILE A 149 24.46 26.13 21.30
C ILE A 149 25.89 26.61 21.08
N ILE A 150 26.46 26.33 19.92
CA ILE A 150 27.85 26.69 19.61
C ILE A 150 27.99 28.18 19.26
N GLY A 151 26.88 28.94 19.21
CA GLY A 151 26.91 30.37 19.00
C GLY A 151 27.47 30.73 17.63
N ARG A 152 26.67 30.57 16.57
CA ARG A 152 27.01 31.20 15.28
C ARG A 152 27.01 32.71 15.45
N GLU A 153 28.20 33.25 15.70
CA GLU A 153 28.55 34.65 15.43
C GLU A 153 28.46 34.90 13.92
N GLY A 154 27.25 35.15 13.43
CA GLY A 154 26.99 35.58 12.07
C GLY A 154 26.83 37.10 12.02
N GLY A 155 27.96 37.81 11.89
CA GLY A 155 27.98 39.26 11.70
C GLY A 155 27.10 39.73 10.53
N GLY A 156 26.03 40.44 10.85
CA GLY A 156 25.16 41.16 9.92
C GLY A 156 25.16 42.64 10.26
N ARG A 157 26.03 43.39 9.59
CA ARG A 157 26.25 44.83 9.73
C ARG A 157 24.92 45.59 9.59
N ARG A 158 24.44 46.19 10.68
CA ARG A 158 23.32 47.14 10.66
C ARG A 158 23.73 48.35 9.82
N ARG A 159 23.02 48.61 8.73
CA ARG A 159 23.13 49.89 8.00
C ARG A 159 22.55 50.99 8.86
N CYS A 160 23.34 52.02 9.08
CA CYS A 160 22.95 53.30 9.64
C CYS A 160 21.88 53.97 8.75
N TRP A 161 21.06 54.79 9.42
CA TRP A 161 20.12 55.83 8.99
C TRP A 161 19.96 56.09 7.49
#